data_AF-A0A4Y2A884-F1
#
_entry.id   AF-A0A4Y2A884-F1
#
_cell.length_a   1.000
_cell.length_b   1.000
_cell.length_c   1.000
_cell.angle_alpha   90.00
_cell.angle_beta   90.00
_cell.angle_gamma   90.00
#
_symmetry.space_group_name_H-M   'P 1'
#
loop_
_entity.id
_entity.type
_entity.pdbx_description
1 polymer ?
#
loop_
_entity_poly.entity_id
_entity_poly.type
_entity_poly.pdbx_seq_one_letter_code
_entity_poly.pdbx_strand_id
1 'polypeptide(L)'
;MFINLDGEKIGPKSFSGPIGTQLSKCEKLLGVNFKSVECEIPEIERKILSEDKQYLLDISYAIKSGRSPEDLSVRELGALSHSRWLTTANRVLRLYLSIDNPTDEHKLLVSFILKSYMPLYGFILRKLSTSQMDQNMYLKL
;
A
#
# COMPACT_ATOMS: atom_id res chain seq x y z
N MET A 1 -5.67 19.47 2.49
CA MET A 1 -5.60 18.57 1.32
C MET A 1 -4.15 18.57 0.83
N PHE A 2 -3.58 17.43 0.43
CA PHE A 2 -2.14 17.09 0.30
C PHE A 2 -1.21 17.95 -0.59
N ILE A 3 -1.58 19.19 -0.88
CA ILE A 3 -1.00 20.04 -1.95
C ILE A 3 0.50 20.33 -1.73
N ASN A 4 0.98 20.38 -0.48
CA ASN A 4 2.37 20.71 -0.15
C ASN A 4 3.14 19.56 0.52
N LEU A 5 2.71 18.30 0.36
CA LEU A 5 3.36 17.17 1.02
C LEU A 5 4.77 16.85 0.53
N ASP A 6 5.02 16.99 -0.79
CA ASP A 6 6.22 16.44 -1.41
C ASP A 6 6.76 17.33 -2.55
N GLY A 7 6.55 18.65 -2.45
CA GLY A 7 7.06 19.65 -3.38
C GLY A 7 6.65 19.46 -4.85
N GLU A 8 7.30 20.20 -5.75
CA GLU A 8 7.11 20.08 -7.21
C GLU A 8 7.79 18.82 -7.76
N LYS A 9 7.32 18.34 -8.92
CA LYS A 9 7.83 17.15 -9.62
C LYS A 9 8.88 17.52 -10.67
N ILE A 10 10.01 16.79 -10.73
CA ILE A 10 11.06 17.00 -11.75
C ILE A 10 10.83 16.16 -13.03
N GLY A 11 9.96 15.13 -13.03
CA GLY A 11 9.71 14.34 -14.24
C GLY A 11 8.62 13.26 -14.12
N PRO A 12 8.35 12.52 -15.21
CA PRO A 12 7.24 11.55 -15.30
C PRO A 12 7.45 10.25 -14.50
N LYS A 13 8.67 10.00 -14.00
CA LYS A 13 9.02 8.78 -13.25
C LYS A 13 9.73 9.05 -11.92
N SER A 14 9.94 10.32 -11.59
CA SER A 14 10.67 10.73 -10.39
C SER A 14 9.86 11.71 -9.58
N PHE A 15 9.98 11.56 -8.27
CA PHE A 15 9.57 12.56 -7.31
C PHE A 15 10.83 13.27 -6.80
N SER A 16 10.69 14.54 -6.50
CA SER A 16 11.78 15.42 -6.09
C SER A 16 11.63 15.95 -4.68
N GLY A 17 10.45 15.76 -4.08
CA GLY A 17 10.26 16.08 -2.69
C GLY A 17 10.97 15.10 -1.75
N PRO A 18 11.06 15.48 -0.46
CA PRO A 18 11.74 14.69 0.55
C PRO A 18 11.19 13.27 0.71
N ILE A 19 9.88 13.06 0.57
CA ILE A 19 9.23 11.75 0.71
C ILE A 19 9.42 10.96 -0.57
N GLY A 20 9.16 11.57 -1.71
CA GLY A 20 9.22 10.90 -3.00
C GLY A 20 10.64 10.43 -3.38
N THR A 21 11.67 11.16 -2.95
CA THR A 21 13.07 10.73 -3.09
C THR A 21 13.43 9.56 -2.16
N GLN A 22 12.70 9.36 -1.05
CA GLN A 22 12.85 8.18 -0.20
C GLN A 22 12.15 6.95 -0.81
N LEU A 23 11.00 7.15 -1.48
CA LEU A 23 10.25 6.06 -2.14
C LEU A 23 11.06 5.35 -3.24
N SER A 24 11.96 6.07 -3.92
CA SER A 24 12.87 5.47 -4.91
C SER A 24 13.97 4.63 -4.28
N LYS A 25 14.31 4.87 -3.01
CA LYS A 25 15.38 4.19 -2.27
C LYS A 25 14.88 3.05 -1.37
N CYS A 26 13.56 2.95 -1.13
CA CYS A 26 12.96 1.97 -0.23
C CYS A 26 12.79 0.55 -0.84
N GLU A 27 13.70 0.13 -1.73
CA GLU A 27 13.56 -1.15 -2.44
C GLU A 27 13.63 -2.34 -1.50
N LYS A 28 14.48 -2.25 -0.46
CA LYS A 28 14.63 -3.25 0.59
C LYS A 28 14.01 -2.76 1.88
N LEU A 29 13.32 -3.65 2.59
CA LEU A 29 12.79 -3.36 3.92
C LEU A 29 13.92 -3.52 4.95
N LEU A 30 14.08 -2.51 5.80
CA LEU A 30 14.88 -2.64 7.01
C LEU A 30 13.91 -2.98 8.14
N GLY A 31 14.13 -4.08 8.86
CA GLY A 31 13.27 -4.52 9.97
C GLY A 31 13.42 -3.64 11.21
N VAL A 32 13.26 -2.34 11.05
CA VAL A 32 13.32 -1.37 12.15
C VAL A 32 12.05 -1.41 12.99
N ASN A 33 12.14 -0.89 14.21
CA ASN A 33 10.99 -0.80 15.09
C ASN A 33 10.06 0.31 14.59
N PHE A 34 8.87 -0.07 14.11
CA PHE A 34 7.82 0.87 13.71
C PHE A 34 6.63 0.83 14.68
N LYS A 35 5.84 1.91 14.72
CA LYS A 35 4.61 1.95 15.53
C LYS A 35 3.45 1.35 14.77
N SER A 36 2.62 0.56 15.46
CA SER A 36 1.38 0.07 14.87
C SER A 36 0.43 1.21 14.56
N VAL A 37 -0.34 1.07 13.48
CA VAL A 37 -1.42 2.01 13.13
C VAL A 37 -2.75 1.29 13.24
N GLU A 38 -3.63 1.78 14.10
CA GLU A 38 -4.99 1.29 14.20
C GLU A 38 -5.73 1.51 12.88
N CYS A 39 -6.29 0.45 12.30
CA CYS A 39 -7.09 0.51 11.07
C CYS A 39 -8.01 -0.72 10.93
N GLU A 40 -9.01 -0.58 10.08
CA GLU A 40 -9.84 -1.70 9.65
C GLU A 40 -9.29 -2.25 8.33
N ILE A 41 -8.94 -3.54 8.34
CA ILE A 41 -8.47 -4.23 7.14
C ILE A 41 -9.65 -5.07 6.64
N PRO A 42 -10.14 -4.83 5.42
CA PRO A 42 -11.23 -5.60 4.87
C PRO A 42 -10.80 -7.05 4.68
N GLU A 43 -11.67 -7.97 5.06
CA GLU A 43 -11.51 -9.39 4.75
C GLU A 43 -11.74 -9.60 3.25
N ILE A 44 -10.66 -9.92 2.54
CA ILE A 44 -10.66 -10.13 1.09
C ILE A 44 -10.08 -11.51 0.81
N GLU A 45 -10.72 -12.26 -0.07
CA GLU A 45 -10.24 -13.56 -0.46
C GLU A 45 -8.90 -13.45 -1.20
N ARG A 46 -7.84 -14.08 -0.68
CA ARG A 46 -6.49 -13.93 -1.24
C ARG A 46 -6.35 -14.46 -2.66
N LYS A 47 -7.12 -15.50 -3.01
CA LYS A 47 -7.03 -16.19 -4.30
C LYS A 47 -7.43 -15.31 -5.50
N ILE A 48 -8.20 -14.25 -5.26
CA ILE A 48 -8.64 -13.31 -6.31
C ILE A 48 -7.71 -12.09 -6.46
N LEU A 49 -6.64 -12.03 -5.66
CA LEU A 49 -5.70 -10.90 -5.63
C LEU A 49 -4.46 -11.18 -6.46
N SER A 50 -4.07 -10.20 -7.29
CA SER A 50 -2.73 -10.17 -7.90
C SER A 50 -1.65 -9.92 -6.84
N GLU A 51 -0.39 -10.21 -7.17
CA GLU A 51 0.76 -10.08 -6.25
C GLU A 51 0.86 -8.70 -5.60
N ASP A 52 0.76 -7.62 -6.39
CA ASP A 52 0.79 -6.24 -5.87
C ASP A 52 -0.31 -5.95 -4.84
N LYS A 53 -1.50 -6.58 -4.98
CA LYS A 53 -2.63 -6.41 -4.06
C LYS A 53 -2.47 -7.27 -2.82
N GLN A 54 -1.93 -8.48 -2.97
CA GLN A 54 -1.58 -9.33 -1.83
C GLN A 54 -0.52 -8.65 -0.97
N TYR A 55 0.47 -8.01 -1.60
CA TYR A 55 1.47 -7.21 -0.91
C TYR A 55 0.83 -6.11 -0.07
N LEU A 56 -0.09 -5.32 -0.65
CA LEU A 56 -0.81 -4.27 0.07
C LEU A 56 -1.54 -4.81 1.30
N LEU A 57 -2.22 -5.96 1.15
CA LEU A 57 -2.95 -6.61 2.24
C LEU A 57 -1.99 -7.06 3.36
N ASP A 58 -0.91 -7.75 3.00
CA ASP A 58 0.07 -8.29 3.95
C ASP A 58 0.79 -7.19 4.72
N ILE A 59 1.25 -6.14 4.03
CA ILE A 59 1.92 -5.02 4.70
C ILE A 59 0.94 -4.20 5.55
N SER A 60 -0.33 -4.11 5.17
CA SER A 60 -1.36 -3.47 6.01
C SER A 60 -1.53 -4.24 7.33
N TYR A 61 -1.58 -5.58 7.28
CA TYR A 61 -1.63 -6.42 8.49
C TYR A 61 -0.38 -6.29 9.34
N ALA A 62 0.80 -6.20 8.71
CA ALA A 62 2.05 -5.97 9.42
C ALA A 62 2.03 -4.65 10.21
N ILE A 63 1.60 -3.56 9.57
CA ILE A 63 1.46 -2.25 10.22
C ILE A 63 0.44 -2.31 11.35
N LYS A 64 -0.75 -2.88 11.10
CA LYS A 64 -1.80 -2.99 12.13
C LYS A 64 -1.33 -3.76 13.36
N SER A 65 -0.58 -4.84 13.15
CA SER A 65 -0.12 -5.71 14.24
C SER A 65 1.17 -5.26 14.90
N GLY A 66 1.88 -4.27 14.34
CA GLY A 66 3.20 -3.85 14.82
C GLY A 66 4.30 -4.89 14.56
N ARG A 67 4.06 -5.91 13.73
CA ARG A 67 4.99 -7.01 13.45
C ARG A 67 5.22 -7.15 11.95
N SER A 68 6.47 -7.15 11.51
CA SER A 68 6.82 -7.34 10.10
C SER A 68 7.29 -8.77 9.84
N PRO A 69 6.58 -9.55 9.00
CA PRO A 69 7.09 -10.81 8.47
C PRO A 69 8.36 -10.62 7.63
N GLU A 70 9.35 -11.50 7.80
CA GLU A 70 10.62 -11.44 7.05
C GLU A 70 10.41 -11.51 5.53
N ASP A 71 9.42 -12.26 5.06
CA ASP A 71 9.14 -12.45 3.63
C ASP A 71 8.64 -11.16 2.94
N LEU A 72 8.07 -10.20 3.68
CA LEU A 72 7.69 -8.90 3.13
C LEU A 72 8.89 -8.06 2.69
N SER A 73 10.08 -8.33 3.23
CA SER A 73 11.31 -7.61 2.92
C SER A 73 11.90 -7.97 1.56
N VAL A 74 11.74 -9.24 1.16
CA VAL A 74 12.35 -9.81 -0.04
C VAL A 74 11.48 -9.71 -1.30
N ARG A 75 10.18 -9.46 -1.15
CA ARG A 75 9.27 -9.31 -2.31
C ARG A 75 9.64 -8.06 -3.12
N GLU A 76 9.85 -8.22 -4.43
CA GLU A 76 10.09 -7.08 -5.30
C GLU A 76 8.80 -6.29 -5.54
N LEU A 77 8.91 -4.95 -5.48
CA LEU A 77 7.84 -4.05 -5.87
C LEU A 77 8.13 -3.53 -7.27
N GLY A 78 7.08 -3.42 -8.10
CA GLY A 78 7.22 -2.84 -9.43
C GLY A 78 7.89 -1.44 -9.43
N ALA A 79 8.38 -1.03 -10.60
CA ALA A 79 8.98 0.28 -10.78
C ALA A 79 7.98 1.41 -10.45
N LEU A 80 8.47 2.49 -9.84
CA LEU A 80 7.69 3.68 -9.60
C LEU A 80 7.19 4.27 -10.93
N SER A 81 5.89 4.53 -10.99
CA SER A 81 5.23 5.24 -12.08
C SER A 81 4.11 6.08 -11.50
N HIS A 82 3.97 7.33 -11.95
CA HIS A 82 2.88 8.22 -11.51
C HIS A 82 1.49 7.64 -11.80
N SER A 83 1.36 6.77 -12.81
CA SER A 83 0.11 6.09 -13.15
C SER A 83 -0.22 4.88 -12.27
N ARG A 84 0.75 4.38 -11.49
CA ARG A 84 0.60 3.15 -10.70
C ARG A 84 0.46 3.46 -9.21
N TRP A 85 -0.69 4.03 -8.84
CA TRP A 85 -1.01 4.38 -7.45
C TRP A 85 -0.76 3.22 -6.47
N LEU A 86 -1.14 1.99 -6.82
CA LEU A 86 -0.97 0.82 -5.95
C LEU A 86 0.51 0.55 -5.61
N THR A 87 1.39 0.62 -6.60
CA THR A 87 2.85 0.47 -6.39
C THR A 87 3.40 1.59 -5.51
N THR A 88 2.94 2.82 -5.71
CA THR A 88 3.33 3.96 -4.86
C THR A 88 2.85 3.76 -3.42
N ALA A 89 1.60 3.34 -3.21
CA ALA A 89 1.05 3.06 -1.88
C ALA A 89 1.85 1.96 -1.17
N ASN A 90 2.16 0.86 -1.86
CA ASN A 90 2.99 -0.22 -1.34
C ASN A 90 4.38 0.28 -0.90
N ARG A 91 5.01 1.15 -1.71
CA ARG A 91 6.31 1.75 -1.38
C ARG A 91 6.22 2.72 -0.19
N VAL A 92 5.14 3.49 -0.06
CA VAL A 92 4.90 4.36 1.12
C VAL A 92 4.79 3.53 2.39
N LEU A 93 4.01 2.44 2.38
CA LEU A 93 3.89 1.55 3.53
C LEU A 93 5.22 0.85 3.83
N ARG A 94 5.96 0.39 2.81
CA ARG A 94 7.30 -0.21 2.97
C ARG A 94 8.29 0.79 3.57
N LEU A 95 8.25 2.05 3.13
CA LEU A 95 9.06 3.12 3.69
C LEU A 95 8.76 3.31 5.18
N TYR A 96 7.49 3.31 5.58
CA TYR A 96 7.11 3.43 6.99
C TYR A 96 7.67 2.31 7.87
N LEU A 97 7.74 1.09 7.35
CA LEU A 97 8.37 -0.03 8.03
C LEU A 97 9.89 0.07 8.12
N SER A 98 10.51 0.93 7.31
CA SER A 98 11.96 1.02 7.11
C SER A 98 12.58 2.29 7.72
N ILE A 99 11.80 3.10 8.44
CA ILE A 99 12.26 4.33 9.10
C ILE A 99 12.00 4.28 10.61
N ASP A 100 13.02 4.54 11.42
CA ASP A 100 12.90 4.55 12.88
C ASP A 100 12.03 5.70 13.39
N ASN A 101 12.15 6.87 12.75
CA ASN A 101 11.52 8.12 13.19
C ASN A 101 10.65 8.72 12.06
N PRO A 102 9.44 8.19 11.82
CA PRO A 102 8.54 8.73 10.80
C PRO A 102 8.10 10.15 11.16
N THR A 103 8.21 11.08 10.20
CA THR A 103 7.64 12.43 10.32
C THR A 103 6.10 12.37 10.30
N ASP A 104 5.45 13.49 10.61
CA ASP A 104 3.98 13.54 10.61
C ASP A 104 3.39 13.38 9.22
N GLU A 105 4.11 13.80 8.17
CA GLU A 105 3.75 13.56 6.78
C GLU A 105 3.77 12.07 6.43
N HIS A 106 4.77 11.31 6.92
CA HIS A 106 4.82 9.86 6.75
C HIS A 106 3.60 9.20 7.42
N LYS A 107 3.33 9.55 8.68
CA LYS A 107 2.19 9.03 9.43
C LYS A 107 0.87 9.39 8.76
N LEU A 108 0.75 10.60 8.22
CA LEU A 108 -0.44 11.07 7.52
C LEU A 108 -0.69 10.26 6.25
N LEU A 109 0.34 10.01 5.43
CA LEU A 109 0.22 9.19 4.22
C LEU A 109 -0.15 7.74 4.54
N VAL A 110 0.52 7.14 5.54
CA VAL A 110 0.22 5.78 6.00
C VAL A 110 -1.21 5.68 6.51
N SER A 111 -1.64 6.65 7.33
CA SER A 111 -3.00 6.75 7.84
C SER A 111 -4.02 6.87 6.70
N PHE A 112 -3.75 7.71 5.70
CA PHE A 112 -4.62 7.83 4.53
C PHE A 112 -4.75 6.51 3.76
N ILE A 113 -3.64 5.81 3.53
CA ILE A 113 -3.65 4.53 2.82
C ILE A 113 -4.46 3.49 3.62
N LEU A 114 -4.19 3.36 4.92
CA LEU A 114 -4.79 2.31 5.75
C LEU A 114 -6.24 2.60 6.16
N LYS A 115 -6.60 3.87 6.43
CA LYS A 115 -7.92 4.25 6.96
C LYS A 115 -8.89 4.74 5.89
N SER A 116 -8.42 5.15 4.72
CA SER A 116 -9.29 5.66 3.66
C SER A 116 -9.20 4.83 2.38
N TYR A 117 -7.99 4.62 1.85
CA TYR A 117 -7.83 3.90 0.59
C TYR A 117 -8.15 2.40 0.75
N MET A 118 -7.60 1.74 1.77
CA MET A 118 -7.74 0.28 1.95
C MET A 118 -9.20 -0.16 2.17
N PRO A 119 -10.02 0.49 3.02
CA PRO A 119 -11.44 0.14 3.16
C PRO A 119 -12.23 0.35 1.86
N LEU A 120 -12.01 1.47 1.17
CA LEU A 120 -12.65 1.76 -0.12
C LEU A 120 -12.27 0.71 -1.17
N TYR A 121 -10.99 0.36 -1.23
CA TYR A 121 -10.48 -0.63 -2.16
C TYR A 121 -11.07 -2.02 -1.92
N GLY A 122 -11.14 -2.45 -0.65
CA GLY A 122 -11.77 -3.71 -0.28
C GLY A 122 -13.26 -3.75 -0.61
N PHE A 123 -13.99 -2.64 -0.41
CA PHE A 123 -15.39 -2.54 -0.81
C PHE A 123 -15.58 -2.73 -2.32
N ILE A 124 -14.73 -2.10 -3.14
CA ILE A 124 -14.76 -2.24 -4.60
C ILE A 124 -14.46 -3.70 -5.01
N LEU A 125 -13.41 -4.29 -4.46
CA LEU A 125 -13.04 -5.68 -4.80
C LEU A 125 -14.14 -6.68 -4.43
N ARG A 126 -14.78 -6.51 -3.26
CA ARG A 126 -15.91 -7.34 -2.85
C ARG A 126 -17.07 -7.23 -3.85
N LYS A 127 -17.46 -6.02 -4.25
CA LYS A 127 -18.53 -5.82 -5.25
C LYS A 127 -18.21 -6.45 -6.61
N LEU A 128 -16.96 -6.35 -7.05
CA LEU A 128 -16.53 -6.98 -8.31
C LEU A 128 -16.59 -8.50 -8.21
N SER A 129 -16.17 -9.08 -7.08
CA SER A 129 -16.23 -10.53 -6.87
C SER A 129 -17.66 -11.07 -6.83
N THR A 130 -18.59 -10.39 -6.16
CA THR A 130 -20.00 -10.79 -6.12
C THR A 130 -20.65 -10.70 -7.50
N SER A 131 -20.40 -9.61 -8.22
CA SER A 131 -20.91 -9.43 -9.59
C SER A 131 -20.38 -10.47 -10.57
N GLN A 132 -19.12 -10.91 -10.44
CA GLN A 132 -18.55 -11.97 -11.28
C GLN A 132 -19.11 -13.35 -10.92
N MET A 133 -19.36 -13.63 -9.64
CA MET A 133 -20.02 -14.87 -9.22
C MET A 133 -21.45 -14.95 -9.78
N ASP A 134 -22.20 -13.84 -9.74
CA ASP A 134 -23.55 -13.76 -10.31
C ASP A 134 -23.51 -14.04 -11.82
N GLN A 135 -22.64 -13.36 -12.58
CA GLN A 135 -22.47 -13.61 -14.03
C GLN A 135 -22.05 -15.05 -14.36
N ASN A 136 -21.15 -15.64 -13.57
CA ASN A 136 -20.72 -17.03 -13.77
C ASN A 136 -21.80 -18.05 -13.39
N MET A 137 -22.73 -17.70 -12.51
CA MET A 137 -23.89 -18.53 -12.18
C MET A 137 -24.88 -18.56 -13.35
N TYR A 138 -25.14 -17.41 -13.99
CA TYR A 138 -26.05 -17.31 -15.14
C TYR A 138 -25.52 -17.99 -16.42
N LEU A 139 -24.19 -18.13 -16.56
CA LEU A 139 -23.58 -18.82 -17.71
C LEU A 139 -23.46 -20.34 -17.55
N LYS A 140 -23.88 -20.89 -16.40
CA LYS A 140 -23.85 -22.34 -16.09
C LYS A 140 -25.23 -23.01 -16.08
N LEU A 141 -26.27 -22.30 -16.48
CA LEU A 141 -27.63 -22.80 -16.74
C LEU A 141 -27.88 -22.83 -18.25
#